data_AF-A0A537R9I6-F1
#
_entry.id   AF-A0A537R9I6-F1
#
_cell.length_a   1.000
_cell.length_b   1.000
_cell.length_c   1.000
_cell.angle_alpha   90.00
_cell.angle_beta   90.00
_cell.angle_gamma   90.00
#
_symmetry.space_group_name_H-M   'P 1'
#
loop_
_entity.id
_entity.type
_entity.pdbx_description
1 polymer ?
#
loop_
_entity_poly.entity_id
_entity_poly.type
_entity_poly.pdbx_seq_one_letter_code
_entity_poly.pdbx_strand_id
1 'polypeptide(L)'
;MAIFDSPQVLDAAREGLIVEYPAAKSPRYAELLPAFQDKWGPKITMQVIGIGYNPRKIASPPKSWDELWEPKYRGRVGLTALNSQLG
;
A
#
# COMPACT_ATOMS: atom_id res chain seq x y z
N MET A 1 -14.72 -3.69 13.97
CA MET A 1 -13.63 -4.29 13.17
C MET A 1 -12.89 -3.13 12.52
N ALA A 2 -11.59 -2.99 12.79
CA ALA A 2 -10.75 -1.97 12.16
C ALA A 2 -9.87 -2.63 11.10
N ILE A 3 -9.60 -1.93 10.00
CA ILE A 3 -8.68 -2.34 8.94
C ILE A 3 -7.67 -1.20 8.82
N PHE A 4 -6.39 -1.55 8.80
CA PHE A 4 -5.27 -0.61 8.75
C PHE A 4 -4.36 -0.98 7.60
N ASP A 5 -3.79 0.02 6.94
CA ASP A 5 -2.61 -0.17 6.11
C ASP A 5 -1.36 -0.33 6.97
N SER A 6 -0.31 -0.93 6.41
CA SER A 6 0.88 -1.33 7.17
C SER A 6 1.50 -0.18 7.99
N PRO A 7 1.64 1.06 7.46
CA PRO A 7 2.11 2.19 8.26
C PRO A 7 1.21 2.53 9.45
N GLN A 8 -0.10 2.49 9.27
CA GLN A 8 -1.08 2.84 10.31
C GLN A 8 -1.05 1.84 11.47
N VAL A 9 -0.78 0.55 11.18
CA VAL A 9 -0.59 -0.48 12.23
C VAL A 9 0.56 -0.12 13.16
N LEU A 10 1.68 0.37 12.61
CA LEU A 10 2.87 0.73 13.40
C LEU A 10 2.59 1.92 14.33
N ASP A 11 1.89 2.94 13.81
CA ASP A 11 1.53 4.11 14.60
C ASP A 11 0.52 3.76 15.70
N ALA A 12 -0.54 3.01 15.36
CA ALA A 12 -1.53 2.54 16.33
C ALA A 12 -0.93 1.65 17.42
N ALA A 13 0.03 0.79 17.07
CA ALA A 13 0.76 -0.03 18.04
C ALA A 13 1.64 0.83 18.96
N ARG A 14 2.32 1.85 18.42
CA ARG A 14 3.17 2.78 19.19
C ARG A 14 2.34 3.58 20.19
N GLU A 15 1.13 3.98 19.80
CA GLU A 15 0.20 4.76 20.63
C GLU A 15 -0.64 3.89 21.58
N GLY A 16 -0.51 2.56 21.51
CA GLY A 16 -1.27 1.64 22.36
C GLY A 16 -2.76 1.54 22.02
N LEU A 17 -3.13 1.88 20.78
CA LEU A 17 -4.52 1.87 20.30
C LEU A 17 -5.00 0.47 19.88
N ILE A 18 -4.08 -0.46 19.65
CA ILE A 18 -4.36 -1.84 19.25
C ILE A 18 -3.63 -2.85 20.15
N VAL A 19 -4.16 -4.07 20.20
CA VAL A 19 -3.59 -5.19 20.94
C VAL A 19 -3.09 -6.26 19.98
N GLU A 20 -2.23 -7.16 20.45
CA GLU A 20 -1.77 -8.30 19.65
C GLU A 20 -2.95 -9.18 19.22
N TYR A 21 -2.88 -9.65 17.98
CA TYR A 21 -3.93 -10.50 17.44
C TYR A 21 -3.90 -11.87 18.13
N PRO A 22 -5.03 -12.36 18.68
CA PRO A 22 -5.07 -13.62 19.41
C PRO A 22 -5.08 -14.81 18.44
N ALA A 23 -3.94 -15.08 17.78
CA ALA A 23 -3.81 -16.10 16.74
C ALA A 23 -4.31 -17.48 17.18
N ALA A 24 -4.06 -17.87 18.43
CA ALA A 24 -4.52 -19.16 18.99
C ALA A 24 -6.06 -19.31 19.04
N LYS A 25 -6.81 -18.21 19.02
CA LYS A 25 -8.29 -18.22 18.96
C LYS A 25 -8.82 -18.26 17.53
N SER A 26 -7.96 -18.12 16.53
CA SER A 26 -8.34 -18.10 15.12
C SER A 26 -8.16 -19.49 14.51
N PRO A 27 -9.25 -20.17 14.13
CA PRO A 27 -9.20 -21.58 13.75
C PRO A 27 -8.41 -21.85 12.46
N ARG A 28 -8.12 -20.81 11.67
CA ARG A 28 -7.52 -20.91 10.33
C ARG A 28 -6.30 -20.01 10.14
N TYR A 29 -5.83 -19.34 11.20
CA TYR A 29 -4.72 -18.40 11.08
C TYR A 29 -3.42 -19.07 10.61
N ALA A 30 -3.17 -20.29 11.08
CA ALA A 30 -2.02 -21.08 10.67
C ALA A 30 -2.06 -21.53 9.19
N GLU A 31 -3.23 -21.45 8.54
CA GLU A 31 -3.37 -21.80 7.11
C GLU A 31 -2.97 -20.65 6.17
N LEU A 32 -2.80 -19.43 6.70
CA LEU A 32 -2.33 -18.29 5.91
C LEU A 32 -0.87 -18.51 5.50
N LEU A 33 -0.50 -18.08 4.29
CA LEU A 33 0.91 -18.05 3.91
C LEU A 33 1.68 -17.14 4.88
N PRO A 34 2.96 -17.44 5.18
CA PRO A 34 3.74 -16.66 6.16
C PRO A 34 3.74 -15.15 5.90
N ALA A 35 3.69 -14.73 4.63
CA ALA A 35 3.64 -13.32 4.25
C ALA A 35 2.38 -12.56 4.74
N PHE A 36 1.28 -13.28 4.98
CA PHE A 36 -0.01 -12.73 5.43
C PHE A 36 -0.26 -12.90 6.94
N GLN A 37 0.68 -13.51 7.67
CA GLN A 37 0.64 -13.58 9.12
C GLN A 37 1.37 -12.36 9.71
N ASP A 38 0.76 -11.67 10.66
CA ASP A 38 1.36 -10.55 11.37
C ASP A 38 0.89 -10.52 12.84
N LYS A 39 1.78 -10.03 13.72
CA LYS A 39 1.55 -9.89 15.16
C LYS A 39 0.25 -9.13 15.49
N TRP A 40 -0.12 -8.17 14.65
CA TRP A 40 -1.27 -7.28 14.86
C TRP A 40 -2.54 -7.74 14.11
N GLY A 41 -2.44 -8.80 13.29
CA GLY A 41 -3.58 -9.39 12.59
C GLY A 41 -3.22 -9.92 11.20
N PRO A 42 -4.09 -10.73 10.57
CA PRO A 42 -3.84 -11.21 9.23
C PRO A 42 -3.88 -10.07 8.22
N LYS A 43 -2.95 -10.08 7.25
CA LYS A 43 -3.03 -9.18 6.10
C LYS A 43 -4.08 -9.71 5.12
N ILE A 44 -5.09 -8.90 4.85
CA ILE A 44 -6.27 -9.30 4.05
C ILE A 44 -6.34 -8.62 2.68
N THR A 45 -5.46 -7.65 2.43
CA THR A 45 -5.37 -6.91 1.18
C THR A 45 -3.92 -6.83 0.71
N MET A 46 -3.75 -6.62 -0.59
CA MET A 46 -2.48 -6.29 -1.20
C MET A 46 -2.68 -5.06 -2.07
N GLN A 47 -1.79 -4.08 -1.95
CA GLN A 47 -1.79 -2.87 -2.74
C GLN A 47 -0.51 -2.80 -3.58
N VAL A 48 -0.65 -2.34 -4.81
CA VAL A 48 0.46 -2.07 -5.72
C VAL A 48 0.33 -0.63 -6.20
N ILE A 49 1.44 0.11 -6.15
CA ILE A 49 1.53 1.45 -6.71
C ILE A 49 2.11 1.33 -8.12
N GLY A 50 1.42 1.92 -9.09
CA GLY A 50 1.80 1.88 -10.50
C GLY A 50 1.50 3.19 -11.21
N ILE A 51 1.90 3.27 -12.48
CA ILE A 51 1.71 4.47 -13.29
C ILE A 51 0.42 4.33 -14.12
N GLY A 52 -0.61 5.08 -13.74
CA GLY A 52 -1.82 5.25 -14.55
C GLY A 52 -1.64 6.38 -15.58
N TYR A 53 -2.15 6.20 -16.80
CA TYR A 53 -2.10 7.23 -17.85
C TYR A 53 -3.36 7.24 -18.72
N ASN A 54 -3.60 8.35 -19.43
CA ASN A 54 -4.69 8.46 -20.41
C ASN A 54 -4.17 8.14 -21.82
N PRO A 55 -4.58 7.01 -22.44
CA PRO A 55 -4.04 6.57 -23.74
C PRO A 55 -4.44 7.49 -24.90
N ARG A 56 -5.47 8.33 -24.76
CA ARG A 56 -5.84 9.33 -25.79
C ARG A 56 -4.91 10.54 -25.80
N LYS A 57 -4.22 10.80 -24.69
CA LYS A 57 -3.33 11.97 -24.51
C LYS A 57 -1.85 11.59 -24.50
N ILE A 58 -1.53 10.35 -24.17
CA ILE A 58 -0.17 9.82 -24.03
C ILE A 58 -0.04 8.59 -24.92
N ALA A 59 0.53 8.77 -26.11
CA ALA A 59 0.70 7.69 -27.10
C ALA A 59 1.86 6.74 -26.75
N SER A 60 2.93 7.28 -26.17
CA SER A 60 4.05 6.50 -25.64
C SER A 60 4.01 6.58 -24.11
N PRO A 61 3.49 5.55 -23.41
CA PRO A 61 3.42 5.55 -21.96
C PRO A 61 4.80 5.33 -21.33
N PRO A 62 5.04 5.91 -20.14
CA PRO A 62 6.29 5.69 -19.42
C PRO A 62 6.43 4.23 -19.01
N LYS A 63 7.63 3.67 -19.11
CA LYS A 63 7.93 2.28 -18.74
C LYS A 63 8.67 2.15 -17.40
N SER A 64 9.08 3.27 -16.83
CA SER A 64 9.71 3.33 -15.51
C SER A 64 9.32 4.61 -14.77
N TRP A 65 9.61 4.66 -13.48
CA TRP A 65 9.43 5.86 -12.66
C TRP A 65 10.34 7.01 -13.11
N ASP A 66 11.54 6.71 -13.62
CA ASP A 66 12.50 7.72 -14.08
C ASP A 66 12.01 8.44 -15.33
N GLU A 67 11.34 7.70 -16.23
CA GLU A 67 10.80 8.29 -17.46
C GLU A 67 9.79 9.40 -17.17
N LEU A 68 9.10 9.40 -16.01
CA LEU A 68 8.16 10.46 -15.61
C LEU A 68 8.81 11.86 -15.56
N TRP A 69 10.13 11.93 -15.37
CA TRP A 69 10.88 13.19 -15.27
C TRP A 69 11.39 13.70 -16.62
N GLU A 70 11.19 12.94 -17.69
CA GLU A 70 11.62 13.35 -19.03
C GLU A 70 10.87 14.61 -19.52
N PRO A 71 11.51 15.45 -20.34
CA PRO A 71 10.89 16.67 -20.87
C PRO A 71 9.54 16.43 -21.55
N LYS A 72 9.32 15.26 -22.16
CA LYS A 72 8.07 14.89 -22.86
C LYS A 72 6.85 14.78 -21.94
N TYR A 73 7.05 14.57 -20.62
CA TYR A 73 5.98 14.55 -19.62
C TYR A 73 5.95 15.79 -18.72
N ARG A 74 6.75 16.82 -19.02
CA ARG A 74 6.77 18.08 -18.25
C ARG A 74 5.36 18.67 -18.14
N GLY A 75 4.93 18.92 -16.89
CA GLY A 75 3.60 19.46 -16.58
C GLY A 75 2.45 18.46 -16.79
N ARG A 76 2.74 17.16 -16.93
CA ARG A 76 1.74 16.09 -17.16
C ARG A 76 1.74 15.00 -16.09
N VAL A 77 2.59 15.12 -15.07
CA VAL A 77 2.69 14.15 -13.95
C VAL A 77 1.93 14.69 -12.75
N GLY A 78 0.98 13.90 -12.25
CA GLY A 78 0.37 14.11 -10.93
C GLY A 78 0.93 13.08 -9.96
N LEU A 79 1.34 13.53 -8.79
CA LEU A 79 1.72 12.68 -7.66
C LEU A 79 0.70 12.90 -6.55
N THR A 80 0.41 11.84 -5.81
CA THR A 80 -0.33 11.99 -4.55
C THR A 80 0.51 12.75 -3.54
N ALA A 81 -0.16 13.29 -2.52
CA ALA A 81 0.49 14.18 -1.58
C ALA A 81 1.73 13.49 -0.98
N LEU A 82 2.87 14.20 -0.94
CA LEU A 82 4.15 13.61 -0.51
C LEU A 82 4.15 13.11 0.94
N ASN A 83 3.21 13.61 1.75
CA ASN A 83 2.99 13.19 3.13
C ASN A 83 1.91 12.09 3.27
N SER A 84 1.33 11.64 2.16
CA SER A 84 0.33 10.58 2.18
C SER A 84 1.01 9.23 2.33
N GLN A 85 0.54 8.45 3.30
CA GLN A 85 0.92 7.04 3.46
C GLN A 85 0.08 6.12 2.56
N LEU A 86 -0.98 6.69 1.97
CA LEU A 86 -1.90 6.05 1.04
C LEU A 86 -1.62 6.69 -0.31
N GLY A 87 -1.02 5.93 -1.23
CA GLY A 87 -0.46 6.48 -2.46
C GLY A 87 -1.46 7.16 -3.38
#